data_AF-A0A3E1D0J5-F1
#
_entry.id   AF-A0A3E1D0J5-F1
#
_cell.length_a   1.000
_cell.length_b   1.000
_cell.length_c   1.000
_cell.angle_alpha   90.00
_cell.angle_beta   90.00
_cell.angle_gamma   90.00
#
_symmetry.space_group_name_H-M   'P 1'
#
loop_
_entity.id
_entity.type
_entity.pdbx_description
1 polymer ?
#
loop_
_entity_poly.entity_id
_entity_poly.type
_entity_poly.pdbx_seq_one_letter_code
_entity_poly.pdbx_strand_id
1 'polypeptide(L)' 'MYICICKGITDSAIREAVCQGACRMRDLKTCLGVGTQCGKCACHAKQVLNEVLADLKHINIISHQPSHLIEAIT' A
#
# COMPACT_ATOMS: atom_id res chain seq x y z
N MET A 1 -3.50 -3.23 -13.15
CA MET A 1 -2.47 -3.91 -13.97
C MET A 1 -1.98 -5.18 -13.28
N TYR A 2 -1.58 -6.23 -14.03
CA TYR A 2 -0.90 -7.39 -13.43
C TYR A 2 0.54 -7.07 -13.06
N ILE A 3 0.90 -7.36 -11.81
CA ILE A 3 2.26 -7.23 -11.28
C ILE A 3 2.97 -8.58 -11.30
N CYS A 4 2.27 -9.67 -10.97
CA CYS A 4 2.83 -11.03 -11.00
C CYS A 4 1.99 -11.97 -11.87
N ILE A 5 2.52 -12.30 -13.04
CA ILE A 5 1.87 -13.22 -13.99
C ILE A 5 1.81 -14.64 -13.43
N CYS A 6 2.90 -15.10 -12.81
CA CYS A 6 2.99 -16.43 -12.19
C CYS A 6 1.88 -16.76 -11.18
N LYS A 7 1.37 -15.75 -10.48
CA LYS A 7 0.40 -15.90 -9.39
C LYS A 7 -0.90 -15.12 -9.63
N GLY A 8 -1.06 -14.50 -10.80
CA GLY A 8 -2.23 -13.69 -11.13
C GLY A 8 -2.43 -12.46 -10.23
N ILE A 9 -1.35 -11.87 -9.67
CA ILE A 9 -1.47 -10.76 -8.70
C ILE A 9 -1.48 -9.42 -9.43
N THR A 10 -2.48 -8.61 -9.15
CA THR A 10 -2.67 -7.25 -9.69
C THR A 10 -2.11 -6.19 -8.75
N ASP A 11 -1.96 -4.96 -9.25
CA ASP A 11 -1.63 -3.80 -8.43
C ASP A 11 -2.70 -3.55 -7.35
N SER A 12 -3.98 -3.72 -7.71
CA SER A 12 -5.10 -3.57 -6.78
C SER A 12 -5.03 -4.57 -5.62
N ALA A 13 -4.63 -5.81 -5.87
CA ALA A 13 -4.44 -6.81 -4.82
C ALA A 13 -3.30 -6.42 -3.86
N ILE A 14 -2.22 -5.81 -4.37
CA ILE A 14 -1.15 -5.28 -3.52
C ILE A 14 -1.66 -4.09 -2.70
N ARG A 15 -2.38 -3.14 -3.32
CA ARG A 15 -2.98 -1.98 -2.63
C ARG A 15 -3.91 -2.42 -1.50
N GLU A 16 -4.78 -3.39 -1.76
CA GLU A 16 -5.69 -3.95 -0.77
C GLU A 16 -4.94 -4.63 0.38
N ALA A 17 -3.93 -5.45 0.09
CA ALA A 17 -3.12 -6.09 1.13
C ALA A 17 -2.43 -5.05 2.04
N VAL A 18 -1.98 -3.92 1.48
CA VAL A 18 -1.40 -2.81 2.27
C VAL A 18 -2.46 -2.15 3.15
N CYS A 19 -3.66 -1.89 2.63
CA CYS A 19 -4.79 -1.40 3.43
C CYS A 19 -5.18 -2.36 4.56
N GLN A 20 -4.96 -3.67 4.37
CA GLN A 20 -5.16 -4.71 5.39
C GLN A 20 -3.96 -4.87 6.35
N GLY A 21 -2.92 -4.04 6.23
CA GLY A 21 -1.78 -3.98 7.16
C GLY A 21 -0.47 -4.55 6.65
N ALA A 22 -0.38 -5.02 5.40
CA ALA A 22 0.90 -5.42 4.82
C ALA A 22 1.82 -4.18 4.69
N CYS A 23 3.00 -4.23 5.30
CA CYS A 23 3.95 -3.11 5.28
C CYS A 23 5.34 -3.50 4.74
N ARG A 24 5.55 -4.79 4.47
CA ARG A 24 6.81 -5.34 3.97
C ARG A 24 6.55 -6.33 2.83
N MET A 25 7.56 -6.50 1.97
CA MET A 25 7.51 -7.53 0.92
C MET A 25 7.32 -8.94 1.46
N ARG A 26 7.74 -9.21 2.71
CA ARG A 26 7.48 -10.50 3.37
C ARG A 26 5.98 -10.72 3.55
N ASP A 27 5.25 -9.69 3.96
CA ASP A 27 3.81 -9.76 4.18
C ASP A 27 3.09 -10.03 2.86
N LEU A 28 3.48 -9.35 1.78
CA LEU A 28 2.91 -9.60 0.45
C LEU A 28 3.21 -11.03 -0.05
N LYS A 29 4.40 -11.57 0.21
CA LYS A 29 4.72 -12.97 -0.10
C LYS A 29 3.81 -13.94 0.65
N THR A 30 3.58 -13.68 1.94
CA THR A 30 2.73 -14.53 2.77
C THR A 30 1.27 -14.45 2.37
N CYS A 31 0.72 -13.24 2.15
CA CYS A 31 -0.70 -13.05 1.90
C CYS A 31 -1.10 -13.32 0.44
N LEU A 32 -0.25 -12.94 -0.53
CA LEU A 32 -0.57 -12.99 -1.96
C LEU A 32 0.26 -14.01 -2.74
N GLY A 33 1.33 -14.56 -2.16
CA GLY A 33 2.29 -15.39 -2.90
C GLY A 33 3.12 -14.63 -3.93
N VAL A 34 3.08 -13.29 -3.95
CA VAL A 34 3.79 -12.49 -4.96
C VAL A 34 5.31 -12.75 -4.91
N GLY A 35 5.92 -12.99 -6.07
CA GLY A 35 7.36 -13.24 -6.17
C GLY A 35 7.86 -14.59 -5.64
N THR A 36 6.97 -15.53 -5.31
CA THR A 36 7.34 -16.86 -4.79
C THR A 36 7.62 -17.92 -5.86
N GLN A 37 7.43 -17.60 -7.14
CA GLN A 37 7.77 -18.49 -8.27
C GLN A 37 9.04 -18.00 -8.99
N CYS A 38 8.91 -17.27 -10.11
CA CYS A 38 10.08 -16.86 -10.90
C CYS A 38 10.82 -15.62 -10.36
N GLY A 39 10.25 -14.94 -9.35
CA GLY A 39 10.85 -13.75 -8.72
C GLY A 39 10.86 -12.45 -9.55
N LYS A 40 10.63 -12.49 -10.87
CA LYS A 40 10.77 -11.33 -11.78
C LYS A 40 9.95 -10.10 -11.40
N CYS A 41 8.78 -10.30 -10.77
CA CYS A 41 7.91 -9.22 -10.31
C CYS A 41 8.37 -8.52 -9.04
N ALA A 42 9.39 -9.03 -8.31
CA ALA A 42 9.68 -8.60 -6.95
C ALA A 42 9.99 -7.10 -6.83
N CYS A 43 10.77 -6.54 -7.76
CA CYS A 43 11.09 -5.11 -7.77
C CYS A 43 9.84 -4.25 -8.00
N HIS A 44 9.00 -4.63 -8.96
CA HIS A 44 7.77 -3.91 -9.29
C HIS A 44 6.74 -3.99 -8.16
N ALA A 45 6.56 -5.17 -7.55
CA ALA A 45 5.71 -5.34 -6.37
C ALA A 45 6.18 -4.47 -5.19
N LYS A 46 7.49 -4.37 -4.98
CA LYS A 46 8.08 -3.50 -3.94
C LYS A 46 7.85 -2.02 -4.23
N GLN A 47 7.89 -1.61 -5.51
CA GLN A 47 7.58 -0.25 -5.90
C GLN A 47 6.13 0.11 -5.56
N VAL A 48 5.16 -0.72 -5.97
CA VAL A 48 3.74 -0.52 -5.64
C VAL A 48 3.52 -0.49 -4.12
N LEU A 49 4.14 -1.40 -3.37
CA LEU A 49 4.10 -1.38 -1.90
C LEU A 49 4.55 -0.03 -1.33
N ASN A 50 5.69 0.49 -1.78
CA ASN A 50 6.25 1.74 -1.29
C ASN A 50 5.40 2.96 -1.68
N GLU A 51 4.86 2.99 -2.89
CA GLU A 51 3.94 4.04 -3.36
C GLU A 51 2.72 4.12 -2.44
N VAL A 52 2.06 2.98 -2.18
CA VAL A 52 0.86 2.94 -1.33
C VAL A 52 1.17 3.35 0.12
N LEU A 53 2.30 2.89 0.66
CA LEU A 53 2.73 3.27 2.02
C LEU A 53 3.07 4.77 2.12
N ALA A 54 3.58 5.38 1.05
CA ALA A 54 3.80 6.82 1.00
C ALA A 54 2.47 7.59 0.94
N ASP A 55 1.53 7.14 0.10
CA ASP A 55 0.19 7.73 -0.01
C ASP A 55 -0.54 7.70 1.34
N LEU A 56 -0.53 6.57 2.05
CA LEU A 56 -1.14 6.43 3.38
C LEU A 56 -0.52 7.37 4.43
N LYS A 57 0.80 7.60 4.36
CA LYS A 57 1.48 8.56 5.25
C LYS A 57 1.04 10.00 4.98
N HIS A 58 0.87 10.37 3.71
CA HIS A 58 0.37 11.70 3.36
C HIS A 58 -1.06 11.93 3.84
N ILE A 59 -1.93 10.92 3.75
CA ILE A 59 -3.30 11.00 4.27
C ILE A 59 -3.30 11.21 5.79
N ASN A 60 -2.50 10.46 6.53
CA ASN A 60 -2.42 10.58 7.99
C ASN A 60 -1.85 11.92 8.49
N ILE A 61 -1.08 12.62 7.65
CA ILE A 61 -0.55 13.97 7.98
C ILE A 61 -1.64 15.02 7.76
N ILE A 62 -2.46 14.90 6.70
CA ILE A 62 -3.55 15.85 6.42
C ILE A 62 -4.67 15.74 7.46
N SER A 63 -4.92 14.55 8.02
CA SER A 63 -5.92 14.34 9.07
C SER A 63 -5.52 14.88 10.47
N HIS A 64 -4.31 15.44 10.64
CA HIS A 64 -3.85 16.07 11.88
C HIS A 64 -4.00 17.61 11.89
N GLN A 65 -4.86 18.19 11.05
CA GLN A 65 -5.27 19.59 11.24
C GLN A 65 -6.04 19.72 12.58
N PRO A 66 -5.57 20.55 13.54
CA PRO A 66 -6.30 20.77 14.77
C PRO A 66 -7.65 21.43 14.46
N SER A 67 -8.68 20.88 15.09
CA SER A 67 -10.08 21.33 15.08
C SER A 67 -10.28 22.67 15.81
N HIS A 68 -9.58 23.73 15.42
CA HIS A 68 -9.73 25.05 16.04
C HIS A 68 -10.09 26.12 15.01
N LEU A 69 -11.38 26.18 14.66
CA LEU A 69 -11.99 27.36 14.01
C LEU A 69 -13.53 27.34 14.16
N ILE A 70 -14.02 27.14 15.39
CA ILE A 70 -15.31 27.66 15.90
C ILE A 70 -15.01 27.91 17.39
N GLU A 71 -14.62 29.10 17.84
CA GLU A 71 -15.51 30.21 18.22
C GLU A 71 -14.72 31.53 18.19
N ALA A 72 -15.02 32.39 17.22
CA ALA A 72 -14.78 33.83 17.29
C ALA A 72 -15.61 34.49 16.18
N ILE A 73 -16.93 34.51 16.37
CA ILE A 73 -17.89 35.55 15.94
C ILE A 73 -19.27 35.05 16.43
N THR A 74 -19.57 35.30 17.69
CA THR A 74 -20.86 35.82 18.17
C THR A 74 -20.56 36.59 19.44
#